data_AF-A0A6I5W5P8-F1
#
_entry.id   AF-A0A6I5W5P8-F1
#
_cell.length_a   1.000
_cell.length_b   1.000
_cell.length_c   1.000
_cell.angle_alpha   90.00
_cell.angle_beta   90.00
_cell.angle_gamma   90.00
#
_symmetry.space_group_name_H-M   'P 1'
#
loop_
_entity.id
_entity.type
_entity.pdbx_description
1 polymer ?
#
loop_
_entity_poly.entity_id
_entity_poly.type
_entity_poly.pdbx_seq_one_letter_code
_entity_poly.pdbx_strand_id
1 'polypeptide(L)'
;MTQVQAPPGRPPQTGAPARAERPATAPSGPAPRRGRLGPVAVGQLVVLELCALAVAATLGGPTWLAPIVAVLAALVVVAVLARRGGRWWYEDLLLRRRLRRRAERARSSVKAGTAVDPRLAPLAPELTVVELTDRGTRLGVGQDAQGWFAAVAVQGRSGPGPVEAAVVDRAVRVLTEFSGPVTRAQVVSHTLVWYPAPGAPPAAHRTVWVALRLSVRDARVESVSRGGGMPGVHRTLSAGVGRLGKALTAAGLAHRPLGRDELRAAVLSAAGLDLAPAPPTETWTGLRGFGWTQRCLTLRPRAEASYATLVDAVTATSAPSHTLAVGVLPGGRLAAPLLRVAALDNHVEALVKVVRDVARKCGAPSRPVDGQHAPGVYATAPVAASVDTLAPTA
;
A
#
# COMPACT_ATOMS: atom_id res chain seq x y z
N MET A 1 39.92 -30.45 44.46
CA MET A 1 40.21 -29.41 45.47
C MET A 1 41.69 -29.06 45.40
N THR A 2 42.04 -27.95 44.75
CA THR A 2 43.33 -27.27 44.95
C THR A 2 43.17 -25.86 44.38
N GLN A 3 43.02 -24.92 45.31
CA GLN A 3 42.78 -23.51 45.09
C GLN A 3 44.16 -22.85 45.05
N VAL A 4 44.53 -22.22 43.93
CA VAL A 4 45.74 -21.40 43.83
C VAL A 4 45.31 -19.95 43.90
N GLN A 5 45.63 -19.33 45.04
CA GLN A 5 45.46 -17.92 45.36
C GLN A 5 46.73 -17.16 44.94
N ALA A 6 46.57 -15.95 44.41
CA ALA A 6 47.65 -15.01 44.10
C ALA A 6 47.28 -13.59 44.64
N PRO A 7 48.27 -12.73 44.96
CA PRO A 7 48.30 -11.89 46.17
C PRO A 7 47.69 -10.46 46.03
N PRO A 8 47.61 -9.68 47.14
CA PRO A 8 46.75 -8.50 47.26
C PRO A 8 47.36 -7.17 46.78
N GLY A 9 46.47 -6.31 46.25
CA GLY A 9 46.31 -4.90 46.63
C GLY A 9 47.38 -3.86 46.23
N ARG A 10 47.00 -2.92 45.34
CA ARG A 10 47.60 -1.57 45.26
C ARG A 10 46.54 -0.53 45.69
N PRO A 11 46.88 0.46 46.54
CA PRO A 11 45.93 1.43 47.12
C PRO A 11 45.42 2.50 46.14
N PRO A 12 44.36 3.25 46.50
CA PRO A 12 43.52 3.98 45.57
C PRO A 12 44.12 5.33 45.16
N GLN A 13 44.02 5.69 43.88
CA GLN A 13 44.20 7.07 43.45
C GLN A 13 42.83 7.75 43.35
N THR A 14 42.62 8.65 44.29
CA THR A 14 41.54 9.62 44.36
C THR A 14 41.80 10.77 43.39
N GLY A 15 40.78 11.12 42.61
CA GLY A 15 40.49 12.52 42.27
C GLY A 15 41.07 13.07 40.96
N ALA A 16 40.29 12.97 39.87
CA ALA A 16 40.17 14.04 38.87
C ALA A 16 38.73 14.07 38.35
N PRO A 17 38.14 15.25 38.08
CA PRO A 17 36.70 15.45 38.07
C PRO A 17 36.02 14.79 36.88
N ALA A 18 34.88 14.14 37.16
CA ALA A 18 33.93 13.70 36.17
C ALA A 18 33.54 14.87 35.26
N ARG A 19 33.95 14.79 34.00
CA ARG A 19 33.46 15.65 32.93
C ARG A 19 31.97 15.39 32.83
N ALA A 20 31.17 16.34 33.31
CA ALA A 20 29.73 16.34 33.22
C ALA A 20 29.31 16.05 31.77
N GLU A 21 28.80 14.84 31.56
CA GLU A 21 28.21 14.41 30.32
C GLU A 21 26.90 15.18 30.19
N ARG A 22 26.94 16.27 29.40
CA ARG A 22 25.74 17.04 29.05
C ARG A 22 24.71 16.07 28.47
N PRO A 23 23.44 16.14 28.88
CA PRO A 23 22.38 15.42 28.19
C PRO A 23 22.38 15.87 26.73
N ALA A 24 22.72 14.96 25.81
CA ALA A 24 22.59 15.21 24.40
C ALA A 24 21.11 15.43 24.10
N THR A 25 20.78 16.70 23.91
CA THR A 25 19.51 17.25 23.45
C THR A 25 18.86 16.32 22.42
N ALA A 26 17.64 15.88 22.71
CA ALA A 26 16.82 15.09 21.81
C ALA A 26 16.80 15.70 20.39
N PRO A 27 17.05 14.92 19.33
CA PRO A 27 16.85 15.43 17.99
C PRO A 27 15.35 15.65 17.76
N SER A 28 15.07 16.90 17.46
CA SER A 28 13.81 17.54 17.13
C SER A 28 12.98 16.79 16.08
N GLY A 29 11.67 17.09 16.10
CA GLY A 29 10.61 16.39 15.39
C GLY A 29 10.72 16.31 13.85
N PRO A 30 9.68 15.78 13.19
CA PRO A 30 9.74 15.39 11.78
C PRO A 30 10.03 16.59 10.89
N ALA A 31 11.22 16.62 10.31
CA ALA A 31 11.56 17.57 9.27
C ALA A 31 10.56 17.44 8.11
N PRO A 32 9.91 18.53 7.66
CA PRO A 32 9.10 18.51 6.45
C PRO A 32 10.02 18.15 5.28
N ARG A 33 9.66 17.09 4.54
CA ARG A 33 10.35 16.68 3.31
C ARG A 33 10.27 17.81 2.26
N ARG A 34 11.21 18.74 2.30
CA ARG A 34 11.53 19.67 1.21
C ARG A 34 12.32 18.92 0.13
N GLY A 35 11.88 19.06 -1.12
CA GLY A 35 12.74 18.99 -2.29
C GLY A 35 13.31 17.63 -2.68
N ARG A 36 12.46 16.68 -3.12
CA ARG A 36 12.87 15.86 -4.28
C ARG A 36 12.30 16.53 -5.52
N LEU A 37 13.13 17.32 -6.20
CA LEU A 37 12.92 17.59 -7.62
C LEU A 37 13.05 16.23 -8.30
N GLY A 38 11.92 15.57 -8.58
CA GLY A 38 11.94 14.32 -9.33
C GLY A 38 12.57 14.56 -10.71
N PRO A 39 12.96 13.50 -11.45
CA PRO A 39 13.43 13.60 -12.83
C PRO A 39 12.47 14.39 -13.75
N VAL A 40 11.22 14.51 -13.31
CA VAL A 40 10.14 15.22 -13.95
C VAL A 40 10.30 16.75 -13.88
N ALA A 41 10.89 17.31 -12.81
CA ALA A 41 11.21 18.73 -12.77
C ALA A 41 12.38 19.08 -13.71
N VAL A 42 13.32 18.13 -13.89
CA VAL A 42 14.43 18.27 -14.85
C VAL A 42 13.89 18.30 -16.28
N GLY A 43 12.98 17.39 -16.64
CA GLY A 43 12.35 17.40 -17.97
C GLY A 43 11.56 18.68 -18.27
N GLN A 44 10.88 19.25 -17.27
CA GLN A 44 10.18 20.54 -17.41
C GLN A 44 11.15 21.70 -17.64
N LEU A 45 12.30 21.68 -16.97
CA LEU A 45 13.35 22.68 -17.15
C LEU A 45 13.97 22.59 -18.54
N VAL A 46 14.25 21.38 -19.03
CA VAL A 46 14.75 21.15 -20.40
C VAL A 46 13.75 21.61 -21.44
N VAL A 47 12.45 21.35 -21.27
CA VAL A 47 11.43 21.85 -22.20
C VAL A 47 11.38 23.37 -22.20
N LEU A 48 11.48 24.01 -21.03
CA LEU A 48 11.50 25.47 -20.92
C LEU A 48 12.74 26.06 -21.61
N GLU A 49 13.90 25.42 -21.45
CA GLU A 49 15.15 25.79 -22.12
C GLU A 49 15.05 25.64 -23.64
N LEU A 50 14.51 24.52 -24.14
CA LEU A 50 14.29 24.31 -25.57
C LEU A 50 13.28 25.31 -26.16
N CYS A 51 12.22 25.65 -25.42
CA CYS A 51 11.28 26.70 -25.82
C CYS A 51 11.97 28.07 -25.90
N ALA A 52 12.82 28.42 -24.93
CA ALA A 52 13.59 29.66 -24.96
C ALA A 52 14.57 29.70 -26.13
N LEU A 53 15.28 28.60 -26.39
CA LEU A 53 16.19 28.47 -27.53
C LEU A 53 15.45 28.57 -28.87
N ALA A 54 14.28 27.94 -29.00
CA ALA A 54 13.46 28.02 -30.20
C ALA A 54 13.01 29.45 -30.49
N VAL A 55 12.58 30.20 -29.46
CA VAL A 55 12.22 31.62 -29.61
C VAL A 55 13.46 32.46 -29.97
N ALA A 56 14.60 32.25 -29.30
CA ALA A 56 15.83 32.97 -29.59
C ALA A 56 16.34 32.73 -31.02
N ALA A 57 16.23 31.50 -31.53
CA ALA A 57 16.62 31.16 -32.90
C ALA A 57 15.83 31.93 -33.97
N THR A 58 14.60 32.36 -33.68
CA THR A 58 13.81 33.17 -34.62
C THR A 58 14.34 34.59 -34.81
N LEU A 59 15.17 35.10 -33.90
CA LEU A 59 15.78 36.42 -34.01
C LEU A 59 16.82 36.49 -35.16
N GLY A 60 17.37 35.35 -35.58
CA GLY A 60 18.28 35.25 -36.72
C GLY A 60 17.60 34.92 -38.06
N GLY A 61 16.26 34.81 -38.10
CA GLY A 61 15.50 34.39 -39.27
C GLY A 61 14.38 35.37 -39.66
N PRO A 62 13.43 34.95 -40.51
CA PRO A 62 12.30 35.78 -40.91
C PRO A 62 11.45 36.21 -39.71
N THR A 63 11.36 37.51 -39.46
CA THR A 63 10.73 38.08 -38.26
C THR A 63 9.24 37.74 -38.11
N TRP A 64 8.55 37.39 -39.20
CA TRP A 64 7.15 36.94 -39.17
C TRP A 64 6.95 35.57 -38.51
N LEU A 65 8.00 34.74 -38.39
CA LEU A 65 7.93 33.43 -37.73
C LEU A 65 8.01 33.53 -36.19
N ALA A 66 8.61 34.61 -35.68
CA ALA A 66 8.76 34.83 -34.24
C ALA A 66 7.44 34.74 -33.45
N PRO A 67 6.33 35.41 -33.85
CA PRO A 67 5.06 35.30 -33.12
C PRO A 67 4.49 33.88 -33.12
N ILE A 68 4.63 33.12 -34.23
CA ILE A 68 4.13 31.76 -34.34
C ILE A 68 4.89 30.83 -33.39
N VAL A 69 6.23 30.90 -33.41
CA VAL A 69 7.08 30.07 -32.54
C VAL A 69 6.87 30.45 -31.07
N ALA A 70 6.76 31.74 -30.75
CA ALA A 70 6.47 32.20 -29.40
C ALA A 70 5.12 31.68 -28.87
N VAL A 71 4.07 31.70 -29.70
CA VAL A 71 2.75 31.14 -29.32
C VAL A 71 2.83 29.63 -29.11
N LEU A 72 3.50 28.89 -30.00
CA LEU A 72 3.67 27.44 -29.84
C LEU A 72 4.50 27.10 -28.59
N ALA A 73 5.58 27.84 -28.34
CA ALA A 73 6.40 27.68 -27.14
C ALA A 73 5.59 27.96 -25.88
N ALA A 74 4.80 29.05 -25.87
CA ALA A 74 3.91 29.37 -24.76
C ALA A 74 2.86 28.26 -24.54
N LEU A 75 2.26 27.72 -25.60
CA LEU A 75 1.31 26.60 -25.50
C LEU A 75 1.96 25.33 -24.94
N VAL A 76 3.20 25.02 -25.33
CA VAL A 76 3.96 23.89 -24.78
C VAL A 76 4.27 24.10 -23.31
N VAL A 77 4.74 25.30 -22.93
CA VAL A 77 5.00 25.64 -21.53
C VAL A 77 3.73 25.55 -20.69
N VAL A 78 2.61 26.08 -21.19
CA VAL A 78 1.30 25.96 -20.52
C VAL A 78 0.89 24.49 -20.44
N ALA A 79 1.01 23.68 -21.49
CA ALA A 79 0.65 22.26 -21.44
C ALA A 79 1.49 21.44 -20.45
N VAL A 80 2.78 21.77 -20.33
CA VAL A 80 3.73 21.08 -19.45
C VAL A 80 3.63 21.56 -18.01
N LEU A 81 3.31 22.84 -17.79
CA LEU A 81 3.21 23.45 -16.46
C LEU A 81 1.78 23.56 -15.91
N ALA A 82 0.76 23.37 -16.74
CA ALA A 82 -0.63 23.43 -16.31
C ALA A 82 -0.91 22.33 -15.29
N ARG A 83 -1.32 22.78 -14.12
CA ARG A 83 -1.67 21.93 -12.98
C ARG A 83 -3.17 21.91 -12.81
N ARG A 84 -3.81 20.75 -12.97
CA ARG A 84 -5.26 20.57 -12.74
C ARG A 84 -5.47 19.55 -11.63
N GLY A 85 -6.25 19.91 -10.61
CA GLY A 85 -6.55 19.01 -9.49
C GLY A 85 -5.32 18.51 -8.74
N GLY A 86 -4.23 19.28 -8.72
CA GLY A 86 -2.98 18.93 -8.04
C GLY A 86 -2.11 17.90 -8.78
N ARG A 87 -2.41 17.58 -10.04
CA ARG A 87 -1.59 16.80 -10.98
C ARG A 87 -1.22 17.64 -12.19
N TRP A 88 -0.15 17.27 -12.87
CA TRP A 88 0.24 17.89 -14.14
C TRP A 88 -0.42 17.14 -15.31
N TRP A 89 -0.69 17.82 -16.42
CA TRP A 89 -1.41 17.22 -17.56
C TRP A 89 -0.70 15.97 -18.14
N TYR A 90 0.63 15.96 -18.19
CA TYR A 90 1.38 14.80 -18.67
C TYR A 90 1.24 13.58 -17.74
N GLU A 91 1.06 13.77 -16.43
CA GLU A 91 0.81 12.66 -15.49
C GLU A 91 -0.50 11.96 -15.84
N ASP A 92 -1.54 12.74 -16.14
CA ASP A 92 -2.83 12.20 -16.56
C ASP A 92 -2.73 11.44 -17.88
N LEU A 93 -1.97 11.96 -18.86
CA LEU A 93 -1.73 11.26 -20.12
C LEU A 93 -1.01 9.93 -19.92
N LEU A 94 0.05 9.89 -19.10
CA LEU A 94 0.78 8.67 -18.76
C LEU A 94 -0.12 7.65 -18.07
N LEU A 95 -0.98 8.09 -17.16
CA LEU A 95 -1.94 7.23 -16.48
C LEU A 95 -2.99 6.68 -17.41
N ARG A 96 -3.52 7.48 -18.35
CA ARG A 96 -4.44 7.00 -19.39
C ARG A 96 -3.80 5.94 -20.26
N ARG A 97 -2.53 6.13 -20.66
CA ARG A 97 -1.77 5.11 -21.40
C ARG A 97 -1.60 3.82 -20.58
N ARG A 98 -1.24 3.94 -19.30
CA ARG A 98 -1.10 2.78 -18.39
C ARG A 98 -2.42 2.05 -18.18
N LEU A 99 -3.53 2.78 -18.02
CA LEU A 99 -4.87 2.23 -17.91
C LEU A 99 -5.24 1.39 -19.14
N ARG A 100 -5.03 1.93 -20.36
CA ARG A 100 -5.27 1.18 -21.61
C ARG A 100 -4.43 -0.09 -21.69
N ARG A 101 -3.12 0.02 -21.41
CA ARG A 101 -2.21 -1.14 -21.38
C ARG A 101 -2.63 -2.20 -20.36
N ARG A 102 -3.08 -1.81 -19.17
CA ARG A 102 -3.60 -2.75 -18.16
C ARG A 102 -4.87 -3.44 -18.64
N ALA A 103 -5.80 -2.70 -19.25
CA ALA A 103 -7.02 -3.26 -19.80
C ALA A 103 -6.74 -4.27 -20.92
N GLU A 104 -5.77 -3.98 -21.80
CA GLU A 104 -5.32 -4.91 -22.85
C GLU A 104 -4.72 -6.19 -22.25
N ARG A 105 -3.80 -6.06 -21.27
CA ARG A 105 -3.20 -7.21 -20.58
C ARG A 105 -4.24 -8.09 -19.90
N ALA A 106 -5.16 -7.49 -19.15
CA ALA A 106 -6.22 -8.22 -18.46
C ALA A 106 -7.12 -9.00 -19.44
N ARG A 107 -7.46 -8.39 -20.58
CA ARG A 107 -8.22 -9.10 -21.64
C ARG A 107 -7.41 -10.24 -22.23
N SER A 108 -6.11 -10.05 -22.47
CA SER A 108 -5.24 -11.10 -23.01
C SER A 108 -5.09 -12.29 -22.05
N SER A 109 -4.94 -12.05 -20.74
CA SER A 109 -4.77 -13.12 -19.75
C SER A 109 -6.03 -13.96 -19.59
N VAL A 110 -7.21 -13.32 -19.63
CA VAL A 110 -8.52 -14.01 -19.62
C VAL A 110 -8.70 -14.83 -20.90
N LYS A 111 -8.42 -14.25 -22.08
CA LYS A 111 -8.51 -14.97 -23.36
C LYS A 111 -7.56 -16.17 -23.44
N ALA A 112 -6.37 -16.06 -22.86
CA ALA A 112 -5.38 -17.12 -22.83
C ALA A 112 -5.67 -18.21 -21.78
N GLY A 113 -6.70 -18.06 -20.93
CA GLY A 113 -7.01 -19.02 -19.86
C GLY A 113 -5.94 -19.10 -18.76
N THR A 114 -5.02 -18.12 -18.70
CA THR A 114 -3.89 -18.10 -17.75
C THR A 114 -4.24 -17.55 -16.37
N ALA A 115 -5.38 -16.86 -16.26
CA ALA A 115 -5.82 -16.26 -15.00
C ALA A 115 -6.39 -17.33 -14.06
N VAL A 116 -5.84 -17.43 -12.85
CA VAL A 116 -6.31 -18.36 -11.81
C VAL A 116 -7.75 -18.07 -11.40
N ASP A 117 -8.13 -16.80 -11.34
CA ASP A 117 -9.51 -16.35 -11.18
C ASP A 117 -9.76 -15.19 -12.14
N PRO A 118 -10.73 -15.29 -13.07
CA PRO A 118 -11.06 -14.22 -14.00
C PRO A 118 -11.32 -12.88 -13.32
N ARG A 119 -11.87 -12.87 -12.10
CA ARG A 119 -12.18 -11.64 -11.34
C ARG A 119 -10.94 -10.87 -10.93
N LEU A 120 -9.83 -11.56 -10.69
CA LEU A 120 -8.56 -10.95 -10.31
C LEU A 120 -7.71 -10.53 -11.51
N ALA A 121 -8.03 -11.00 -12.71
CA ALA A 121 -7.26 -10.68 -13.92
C ALA A 121 -7.09 -9.16 -14.19
N PRO A 122 -8.08 -8.29 -13.96
CA PRO A 122 -7.90 -6.85 -14.11
C PRO A 122 -6.97 -6.21 -13.06
N LEU A 123 -6.76 -6.88 -11.93
CA LEU A 123 -5.98 -6.39 -10.78
C LEU A 123 -4.55 -6.92 -10.81
N ALA A 124 -4.41 -8.24 -10.99
CA ALA A 124 -3.16 -8.98 -10.96
C ALA A 124 -3.24 -10.19 -11.91
N PRO A 125 -3.00 -9.99 -13.22
CA PRO A 125 -3.14 -11.05 -14.22
C PRO A 125 -2.14 -12.20 -14.05
N GLU A 126 -1.00 -11.94 -13.39
CA GLU A 126 0.07 -12.91 -13.12
C GLU A 126 -0.05 -13.57 -11.74
N LEU A 127 -1.15 -13.34 -11.02
CA LEU A 127 -1.32 -13.85 -9.67
C LEU A 127 -1.44 -15.38 -9.68
N THR A 128 -0.52 -16.02 -8.98
CA THR A 128 -0.59 -17.44 -8.64
C THR A 128 -0.55 -17.63 -7.13
N VAL A 129 -1.18 -18.68 -6.61
CA VAL A 129 -1.16 -18.99 -5.19
C VAL A 129 -0.86 -20.47 -5.01
N VAL A 130 0.20 -20.78 -4.28
CA VAL A 130 0.66 -22.14 -3.98
C VAL A 130 0.52 -22.42 -2.49
N GLU A 131 0.39 -23.70 -2.14
CA GLU A 131 0.38 -24.16 -0.75
C GLU A 131 1.79 -24.60 -0.36
N LEU A 132 2.31 -24.05 0.73
CA LEU A 132 3.53 -24.51 1.39
C LEU A 132 3.13 -25.22 2.68
N THR A 133 3.63 -26.43 2.88
CA THR A 133 3.50 -27.12 4.17
C THR A 133 4.83 -27.04 4.90
N ASP A 134 4.85 -26.41 6.07
CA ASP A 134 6.03 -26.30 6.92
C ASP A 134 5.67 -26.73 8.35
N ARG A 135 6.32 -27.79 8.84
CA ARG A 135 6.09 -28.37 10.20
C ARG A 135 4.59 -28.59 10.52
N GLY A 136 3.82 -29.10 9.56
CA GLY A 136 2.39 -29.36 9.70
C GLY A 136 1.48 -28.12 9.58
N THR A 137 2.06 -26.91 9.47
CA THR A 137 1.33 -25.68 9.20
C THR A 137 1.19 -25.48 7.70
N ARG A 138 -0.04 -25.24 7.24
CA ARG A 138 -0.37 -24.89 5.86
C ARG A 138 -0.28 -23.38 5.66
N LEU A 139 0.54 -22.95 4.71
CA LEU A 139 0.80 -21.56 4.40
C LEU A 139 0.62 -21.31 2.90
N GLY A 140 -0.38 -20.50 2.55
CA GLY A 140 -0.54 -19.96 1.22
C GLY A 140 0.54 -18.94 0.90
N VAL A 141 1.19 -19.10 -0.26
CA VAL A 141 2.14 -18.13 -0.81
C VAL A 141 1.60 -17.64 -2.14
N GLY A 142 1.29 -16.34 -2.21
CA GLY A 142 0.93 -15.66 -3.44
C GLY A 142 2.18 -15.16 -4.17
N GLN A 143 2.16 -15.21 -5.50
CA GLN A 143 3.19 -14.65 -6.37
C GLN A 143 2.53 -13.78 -7.45
N ASP A 144 3.06 -12.58 -7.65
CA ASP A 144 2.64 -11.63 -8.69
C ASP A 144 3.89 -10.92 -9.28
N ALA A 145 3.71 -9.92 -10.14
CA ALA A 145 4.80 -9.07 -10.68
C ALA A 145 5.59 -8.30 -9.60
N GLN A 146 4.98 -8.12 -8.43
CA GLN A 146 5.48 -7.57 -7.16
C GLN A 146 6.57 -8.37 -6.43
N GLY A 147 6.61 -9.69 -6.68
CA GLY A 147 7.30 -10.68 -5.86
C GLY A 147 6.33 -11.64 -5.17
N TRP A 148 6.66 -12.07 -3.96
CA TRP A 148 5.89 -13.06 -3.20
C TRP A 148 5.28 -12.45 -1.96
N PHE A 149 4.13 -12.98 -1.54
CA PHE A 149 3.46 -12.55 -0.32
C PHE A 149 2.77 -13.71 0.40
N ALA A 150 2.57 -13.52 1.70
CA ALA A 150 1.78 -14.41 2.55
C ALA A 150 1.00 -13.56 3.56
N ALA A 151 -0.09 -14.08 4.11
CA ALA A 151 -0.88 -13.35 5.09
C ALA A 151 -1.36 -14.24 6.24
N VAL A 152 -1.63 -13.59 7.36
CA VAL A 152 -2.26 -14.17 8.53
C VAL A 152 -3.59 -13.45 8.79
N ALA A 153 -4.62 -14.16 9.21
CA ALA A 153 -5.85 -13.57 9.73
C ALA A 153 -5.70 -13.30 11.23
N VAL A 154 -6.07 -12.10 11.66
CA VAL A 154 -6.19 -11.74 13.07
C VAL A 154 -7.59 -12.12 13.54
N GLN A 155 -7.67 -12.80 14.68
CA GLN A 155 -8.92 -13.30 15.24
C GLN A 155 -9.52 -12.31 16.24
N GLY A 156 -10.84 -12.35 16.39
CA GLY A 156 -11.55 -11.62 17.43
C GLY A 156 -11.28 -12.23 18.81
N ARG A 157 -11.67 -11.51 19.88
CA ARG A 157 -11.46 -11.95 21.27
C ARG A 157 -12.15 -13.28 21.58
N SER A 158 -13.28 -13.56 20.91
CA SER A 158 -14.07 -14.78 21.07
C SER A 158 -13.79 -15.83 19.98
N GLY A 159 -12.65 -15.75 19.30
CA GLY A 159 -12.27 -16.69 18.23
C GLY A 159 -12.62 -16.18 16.82
N PRO A 160 -13.08 -17.05 15.90
CA PRO A 160 -13.42 -16.67 14.53
C PRO A 160 -14.71 -15.83 14.52
N GLY A 161 -14.57 -14.53 14.77
CA GLY A 161 -15.67 -13.57 14.85
C GLY A 161 -15.22 -12.17 14.41
N PRO A 162 -16.14 -11.20 14.37
CA PRO A 162 -15.84 -9.84 13.94
C PRO A 162 -14.75 -9.22 14.81
N VAL A 163 -13.82 -8.51 14.17
CA VAL A 163 -12.68 -7.90 14.84
C VAL A 163 -13.00 -6.44 15.22
N GLU A 164 -12.65 -6.03 16.42
CA GLU A 164 -12.79 -4.64 16.88
C GLU A 164 -11.85 -3.69 16.11
N ALA A 165 -12.26 -2.44 15.90
CA ALA A 165 -11.47 -1.49 15.11
C ALA A 165 -10.12 -1.16 15.78
N ALA A 166 -10.08 -1.16 17.12
CA ALA A 166 -8.87 -0.97 17.91
C ALA A 166 -7.75 -2.00 17.62
N VAL A 167 -8.10 -3.17 17.07
CA VAL A 167 -7.11 -4.16 16.62
C VAL A 167 -6.29 -3.64 15.45
N VAL A 168 -6.85 -2.76 14.61
CA VAL A 168 -6.12 -2.17 13.48
C VAL A 168 -4.93 -1.35 13.97
N ASP A 169 -5.15 -0.44 14.92
CA ASP A 169 -4.08 0.40 15.48
C ASP A 169 -3.03 -0.45 16.23
N ARG A 170 -3.46 -1.49 16.96
CA ARG A 170 -2.55 -2.44 17.62
C ARG A 170 -1.69 -3.21 16.61
N ALA A 171 -2.30 -3.75 15.55
CA ALA A 171 -1.58 -4.47 14.51
C ALA A 171 -0.60 -3.57 13.76
N VAL A 172 -0.97 -2.31 13.49
CA VAL A 172 -0.05 -1.33 12.88
C VAL A 172 1.14 -1.07 13.79
N ARG A 173 0.92 -0.90 15.10
CA ARG A 173 2.00 -0.72 16.07
C ARG A 173 2.98 -1.91 16.09
N VAL A 174 2.44 -3.14 16.08
CA VAL A 174 3.27 -4.35 15.96
C VAL A 174 4.13 -4.30 14.70
N LEU A 175 3.55 -3.91 13.56
CA LEU A 175 4.30 -3.83 12.31
C LEU A 175 5.34 -2.71 12.28
N THR A 176 5.14 -1.61 13.00
CA THR A 176 6.14 -0.53 13.09
C THR A 176 7.40 -0.94 13.84
N GLU A 177 7.26 -1.89 14.78
CA GLU A 177 8.37 -2.45 15.56
C GLU A 177 8.90 -3.77 14.95
N PHE A 178 8.16 -4.34 14.00
CA PHE A 178 8.49 -5.61 13.37
C PHE A 178 9.75 -5.51 12.49
N SER A 179 10.70 -6.40 12.75
CA SER A 179 11.87 -6.63 11.90
C SER A 179 11.86 -8.06 11.37
N GLY A 180 11.80 -8.18 10.04
CA GLY A 180 11.77 -9.46 9.34
C GLY A 180 12.37 -9.35 7.94
N PRO A 181 12.66 -10.49 7.29
CA PRO A 181 13.26 -10.52 5.95
C PRO A 181 12.18 -10.26 4.89
N VAL A 182 11.55 -9.08 4.93
CA VAL A 182 10.42 -8.69 4.09
C VAL A 182 10.59 -7.27 3.60
N THR A 183 10.14 -7.01 2.37
CA THR A 183 10.17 -5.69 1.73
C THR A 183 9.10 -4.75 2.27
N ARG A 184 7.95 -5.32 2.68
CA ARG A 184 6.83 -4.57 3.23
C ARG A 184 5.95 -5.49 4.07
N ALA A 185 5.39 -4.94 5.14
CA ALA A 185 4.29 -5.54 5.86
C ALA A 185 3.03 -4.66 5.69
N GLN A 186 1.85 -5.20 5.89
CA GLN A 186 0.60 -4.46 5.71
C GLN A 186 -0.47 -4.98 6.66
N VAL A 187 -1.21 -4.06 7.30
CA VAL A 187 -2.48 -4.36 7.94
C VAL A 187 -3.61 -4.05 6.98
N VAL A 188 -4.55 -4.98 6.81
CA VAL A 188 -5.76 -4.81 6.01
C VAL A 188 -6.97 -5.03 6.89
N SER A 189 -7.88 -4.07 6.94
CA SER A 189 -9.17 -4.15 7.63
C SER A 189 -10.29 -4.04 6.61
N HIS A 190 -10.96 -5.15 6.35
CA HIS A 190 -12.15 -5.18 5.49
C HIS A 190 -13.40 -5.21 6.33
N THR A 191 -14.39 -4.41 5.97
CA THR A 191 -15.68 -4.33 6.66
C THR A 191 -16.80 -4.44 5.65
N LEU A 192 -17.72 -5.36 5.89
CA LEU A 192 -19.02 -5.46 5.23
C LEU A 192 -20.07 -4.84 6.14
N VAL A 193 -20.99 -4.07 5.55
CA VAL A 193 -22.08 -3.39 6.26
C VAL A 193 -23.40 -3.80 5.62
N TRP A 194 -24.36 -4.21 6.43
CA TRP A 194 -25.71 -4.54 5.98
C TRP A 194 -26.75 -4.07 6.99
N TYR A 195 -28.00 -4.00 6.53
CA TYR A 195 -29.14 -3.64 7.38
C TYR A 195 -29.99 -4.89 7.57
N PRO A 196 -30.02 -5.47 8.79
CA PRO A 196 -30.71 -6.74 9.01
C PRO A 196 -32.23 -6.63 8.83
N ALA A 197 -32.80 -5.45 9.07
CA ALA A 197 -34.20 -5.12 8.82
C ALA A 197 -34.33 -3.64 8.44
N PRO A 198 -35.40 -3.24 7.73
CA PRO A 198 -35.69 -1.83 7.48
C PRO A 198 -35.76 -1.03 8.79
N GLY A 199 -35.02 0.09 8.88
CA GLY A 199 -34.98 0.95 10.07
C GLY A 199 -34.08 0.44 11.22
N ALA A 200 -33.54 -0.78 11.13
CA ALA A 200 -32.57 -1.28 12.11
C ALA A 200 -31.21 -0.57 11.97
N PRO A 201 -30.41 -0.48 13.05
CA PRO A 201 -29.05 0.03 12.95
C PRO A 201 -28.21 -0.85 12.01
N PRO A 202 -27.20 -0.26 11.32
CA PRO A 202 -26.31 -1.02 10.45
C PRO A 202 -25.56 -2.08 11.26
N ALA A 203 -25.61 -3.32 10.80
CA ALA A 203 -24.74 -4.39 11.27
C ALA A 203 -23.46 -4.40 10.43
N ALA A 204 -22.32 -4.72 11.06
CA ALA A 204 -21.04 -4.75 10.37
C ALA A 204 -20.23 -5.98 10.76
N HIS A 205 -19.52 -6.55 9.78
CA HIS A 205 -18.60 -7.67 9.97
C HIS A 205 -17.22 -7.24 9.49
N ARG A 206 -16.26 -7.24 10.42
CA ARG A 206 -14.89 -6.81 10.16
C ARG A 206 -13.93 -7.98 10.21
N THR A 207 -13.13 -8.13 9.17
CA THR A 207 -12.01 -9.05 9.11
C THR A 207 -10.70 -8.26 9.00
N VAL A 208 -9.70 -8.66 9.78
CA VAL A 208 -8.37 -8.04 9.76
C VAL A 208 -7.33 -9.08 9.35
N TRP A 209 -6.49 -8.71 8.39
CA TRP A 209 -5.35 -9.50 7.96
C TRP A 209 -4.05 -8.72 8.13
N VAL A 210 -2.97 -9.45 8.32
CA VAL A 210 -1.62 -8.92 8.27
C VAL A 210 -0.86 -9.66 7.17
N ALA A 211 -0.41 -8.93 6.15
CA ALA A 211 0.30 -9.46 5.01
C ALA A 211 1.78 -9.07 5.03
N LEU A 212 2.64 -9.99 4.60
CA LEU A 212 4.07 -9.79 4.39
C LEU A 212 4.38 -9.94 2.91
N ARG A 213 5.25 -9.08 2.38
CA ARG A 213 5.71 -9.13 1.00
C ARG A 213 7.22 -9.16 0.92
N LEU A 214 7.72 -10.02 0.05
CA LEU A 214 9.12 -10.12 -0.35
C LEU A 214 9.24 -9.82 -1.84
N SER A 215 9.88 -8.71 -2.18
CA SER A 215 10.10 -8.30 -3.57
C SER A 215 11.11 -9.20 -4.27
N VAL A 216 11.10 -9.20 -5.61
CA VAL A 216 12.08 -9.94 -6.41
C VAL A 216 13.52 -9.53 -6.06
N ARG A 217 13.76 -8.23 -5.82
CA ARG A 217 15.08 -7.72 -5.44
C ARG A 217 15.53 -8.28 -4.10
N ASP A 218 14.68 -8.20 -3.09
CA ASP A 218 15.05 -8.61 -1.73
C ASP A 218 15.08 -10.14 -1.60
N ALA A 219 14.24 -10.85 -2.35
CA ALA A 219 14.28 -12.30 -2.46
C ALA A 219 15.65 -12.82 -2.90
N ARG A 220 16.32 -12.13 -3.85
CA ARG A 220 17.67 -12.51 -4.31
C ARG A 220 18.72 -12.39 -3.22
N VAL A 221 18.52 -11.54 -2.23
CA VAL A 221 19.45 -11.34 -1.11
C VAL A 221 19.09 -12.27 0.05
N GLU A 222 17.83 -12.22 0.48
CA GLU A 222 17.36 -12.91 1.68
C GLU A 222 17.28 -14.44 1.54
N SER A 223 17.15 -14.96 0.30
CA SER A 223 17.09 -16.41 0.07
C SER A 223 18.45 -17.08 0.05
N VAL A 224 19.56 -16.35 -0.09
CA VAL A 224 20.91 -16.94 -0.29
C VAL A 224 21.34 -17.78 0.89
N SER A 225 21.22 -17.26 2.11
CA SER A 225 21.52 -18.00 3.35
C SER A 225 20.54 -19.15 3.62
N ARG A 226 19.50 -19.26 2.79
CA ARG A 226 18.45 -20.29 2.84
C ARG A 226 18.48 -21.11 1.55
N GLY A 227 19.66 -21.41 1.02
CA GLY A 227 19.85 -22.31 -0.13
C GLY A 227 19.43 -21.77 -1.49
N GLY A 228 19.02 -20.50 -1.58
CA GLY A 228 18.72 -19.83 -2.84
C GLY A 228 17.47 -20.35 -3.56
N GLY A 229 17.22 -19.75 -4.73
CA GLY A 229 16.09 -20.09 -5.61
C GLY A 229 14.71 -20.00 -4.94
N MET A 230 13.72 -20.63 -5.56
CA MET A 230 12.35 -20.67 -5.05
C MET A 230 12.21 -21.32 -3.65
N PRO A 231 12.90 -22.44 -3.33
CA PRO A 231 12.83 -23.02 -1.98
C PRO A 231 13.38 -22.07 -0.90
N GLY A 232 14.40 -21.26 -1.21
CA GLY A 232 14.92 -20.25 -0.29
C GLY A 232 13.95 -19.09 -0.09
N VAL A 233 13.24 -18.66 -1.13
CA VAL A 233 12.15 -17.68 -1.03
C VAL A 233 11.02 -18.18 -0.12
N HIS A 234 10.57 -19.42 -0.31
CA HIS A 234 9.52 -20.04 0.52
C HIS A 234 9.94 -20.12 2.00
N ARG A 235 11.18 -20.54 2.27
CA ARG A 235 11.73 -20.56 3.64
C ARG A 235 11.85 -19.17 4.25
N THR A 236 12.20 -18.16 3.44
CA THR A 236 12.27 -16.76 3.88
C THR A 236 10.90 -16.26 4.32
N LEU A 237 9.87 -16.50 3.50
CA LEU A 237 8.50 -16.11 3.82
C LEU A 237 7.94 -16.88 5.01
N SER A 238 8.14 -18.20 5.10
CA SER A 238 7.72 -18.99 6.26
C SER A 238 8.36 -18.48 7.55
N ALA A 239 9.67 -18.18 7.52
CA ALA A 239 10.36 -17.58 8.66
C ALA A 239 9.81 -16.18 9.01
N GLY A 240 9.49 -15.36 8.00
CA GLY A 240 8.86 -14.06 8.18
C GLY A 240 7.49 -14.16 8.86
N VAL A 241 6.63 -15.08 8.40
CA VAL A 241 5.31 -15.36 8.99
C VAL A 241 5.45 -15.89 10.41
N GLY A 242 6.40 -16.78 10.69
CA GLY A 242 6.68 -17.27 12.04
C GLY A 242 7.14 -16.17 13.00
N ARG A 243 7.98 -15.24 12.55
CA ARG A 243 8.39 -14.06 13.34
C ARG A 243 7.22 -13.10 13.57
N LEU A 244 6.41 -12.85 12.53
CA LEU A 244 5.22 -12.03 12.65
C LEU A 244 4.25 -12.63 13.67
N GLY A 245 4.03 -13.94 13.62
CA GLY A 245 3.18 -14.63 14.57
C GLY A 245 3.63 -14.44 16.02
N LYS A 246 4.93 -14.59 16.29
CA LYS A 246 5.51 -14.30 17.62
C LYS A 246 5.25 -12.85 18.06
N ALA A 247 5.42 -11.88 17.16
CA ALA A 247 5.20 -10.47 17.46
C ALA A 247 3.71 -10.17 17.75
N LEU A 248 2.79 -10.76 16.98
CA LEU A 248 1.35 -10.64 17.21
C LEU A 248 0.94 -11.28 18.54
N THR A 249 1.45 -12.48 18.86
CA THR A 249 1.20 -13.14 20.15
C THR A 249 1.72 -12.31 21.32
N ALA A 250 2.92 -11.74 21.21
CA ALA A 250 3.48 -10.86 22.25
C ALA A 250 2.62 -9.62 22.49
N ALA A 251 1.92 -9.12 21.46
CA ALA A 251 0.95 -8.03 21.56
C ALA A 251 -0.47 -8.49 21.96
N GLY A 252 -0.67 -9.76 22.31
CA GLY A 252 -1.97 -10.32 22.70
C GLY A 252 -2.96 -10.44 21.55
N LEU A 253 -2.48 -10.53 20.30
CA LEU A 253 -3.31 -10.69 19.10
C LEU A 253 -3.33 -12.15 18.67
N ALA A 254 -4.47 -12.81 18.86
CA ALA A 254 -4.73 -14.13 18.31
C ALA A 254 -4.72 -14.07 16.78
N HIS A 255 -4.05 -15.02 16.14
CA HIS A 255 -3.88 -15.03 14.70
C HIS A 255 -3.74 -16.44 14.17
N ARG A 256 -3.95 -16.61 12.86
CA ARG A 256 -3.69 -17.85 12.14
C ARG A 256 -3.11 -17.56 10.75
N PRO A 257 -2.13 -18.36 10.27
CA PRO A 257 -1.72 -18.30 8.87
C PRO A 257 -2.88 -18.69 7.95
N LEU A 258 -2.91 -18.09 6.77
CA LEU A 258 -3.86 -18.46 5.72
C LEU A 258 -3.25 -19.53 4.82
N GLY A 259 -3.99 -20.61 4.57
CA GLY A 259 -3.65 -21.57 3.50
C GLY A 259 -3.87 -20.97 2.10
N ARG A 260 -3.61 -21.73 1.04
CA ARG A 260 -3.75 -21.30 -0.37
C ARG A 260 -5.15 -20.76 -0.68
N ASP A 261 -6.18 -21.54 -0.38
CA ASP A 261 -7.55 -21.21 -0.77
C ASP A 261 -8.13 -20.09 0.11
N GLU A 262 -7.73 -20.04 1.39
CA GLU A 262 -8.07 -18.94 2.29
C GLU A 262 -7.39 -17.63 1.92
N LEU A 263 -6.12 -17.68 1.50
CA LEU A 263 -5.40 -16.50 1.01
C LEU A 263 -6.07 -15.96 -0.26
N ARG A 264 -6.45 -16.84 -1.18
CA ARG A 264 -7.21 -16.45 -2.38
C ARG A 264 -8.54 -15.79 -2.02
N ALA A 265 -9.31 -16.40 -1.11
CA ALA A 265 -10.58 -15.85 -0.64
C ALA A 265 -10.40 -14.48 0.05
N ALA A 266 -9.36 -14.32 0.87
CA ALA A 266 -9.03 -13.05 1.52
C ALA A 266 -8.70 -11.95 0.51
N VAL A 267 -7.94 -12.27 -0.56
CA VAL A 267 -7.64 -11.32 -1.64
C VAL A 267 -8.91 -10.89 -2.38
N LEU A 268 -9.78 -11.83 -2.74
CA LEU A 268 -11.05 -11.56 -3.40
C LEU A 268 -11.99 -10.71 -2.54
N SER A 269 -12.17 -11.08 -1.28
CA SER A 269 -13.10 -10.42 -0.36
C SER A 269 -12.62 -9.03 0.03
N ALA A 270 -11.33 -8.88 0.38
CA ALA A 270 -10.77 -7.55 0.66
C ALA A 270 -10.82 -6.60 -0.55
N ALA A 271 -10.69 -7.16 -1.76
CA ALA A 271 -10.91 -6.44 -3.00
C ALA A 271 -12.39 -6.17 -3.30
N GLY A 272 -13.35 -6.80 -2.61
CA GLY A 272 -14.79 -6.67 -2.82
C GLY A 272 -15.28 -7.29 -4.13
N LEU A 273 -14.60 -8.34 -4.60
CA LEU A 273 -14.88 -9.05 -5.86
C LEU A 273 -15.56 -10.41 -5.63
N ASP A 274 -15.85 -10.75 -4.37
CA ASP A 274 -16.64 -11.90 -3.96
C ASP A 274 -18.13 -11.74 -4.27
N LEU A 275 -18.61 -10.51 -4.46
CA LEU A 275 -20.02 -10.21 -4.74
C LEU A 275 -20.52 -10.67 -6.11
N ALA A 276 -19.63 -10.87 -7.10
CA ALA A 276 -20.04 -11.26 -8.44
C ALA A 276 -18.98 -12.04 -9.23
N PRO A 277 -19.38 -12.97 -10.12
CA PRO A 277 -18.47 -13.90 -10.78
C PRO A 277 -17.71 -13.33 -11.98
N ALA A 278 -18.21 -12.30 -12.67
CA ALA A 278 -17.56 -11.76 -13.86
C ALA A 278 -16.48 -10.70 -13.53
N PRO A 279 -15.44 -10.57 -14.38
CA PRO A 279 -14.36 -9.62 -14.17
C PRO A 279 -14.84 -8.17 -14.17
N PRO A 280 -14.38 -7.34 -13.21
CA PRO A 280 -14.66 -5.92 -13.23
C PRO A 280 -13.89 -5.20 -14.35
N THR A 281 -14.39 -4.03 -14.75
CA THR A 281 -13.73 -3.14 -15.72
C THR A 281 -13.15 -1.92 -15.01
N GLU A 282 -11.85 -1.68 -15.18
CA GLU A 282 -11.20 -0.46 -14.68
C GLU A 282 -11.59 0.73 -15.58
N THR A 283 -12.12 1.77 -14.95
CA THR A 283 -12.39 3.08 -15.57
C THR A 283 -11.42 4.11 -14.99
N TRP A 284 -11.41 5.32 -15.55
CA TRP A 284 -10.59 6.41 -15.00
C TRP A 284 -10.90 6.69 -13.53
N THR A 285 -12.17 6.56 -13.14
CA THR A 285 -12.64 7.02 -11.85
C THR A 285 -12.91 5.87 -10.89
N GLY A 286 -12.98 4.61 -11.34
CA GLY A 286 -13.29 3.49 -10.46
C GLY A 286 -13.14 2.12 -11.13
N LEU A 287 -13.34 1.06 -10.35
CA LEU A 287 -13.40 -0.32 -10.82
C LEU A 287 -14.86 -0.77 -10.78
N ARG A 288 -15.48 -1.06 -11.93
CA ARG A 288 -16.92 -1.31 -12.06
C ARG A 288 -17.26 -2.77 -12.37
N GLY A 289 -18.32 -3.29 -11.80
CA GLY A 289 -18.87 -4.60 -12.15
C GLY A 289 -20.19 -4.88 -11.44
N PHE A 290 -21.16 -5.45 -12.17
CA PHE A 290 -22.46 -5.88 -11.61
C PHE A 290 -23.23 -4.82 -10.81
N GLY A 291 -23.29 -3.58 -11.30
CA GLY A 291 -24.00 -2.49 -10.62
C GLY A 291 -23.25 -1.90 -9.42
N TRP A 292 -22.02 -2.36 -9.16
CA TRP A 292 -21.14 -1.85 -8.12
C TRP A 292 -19.93 -1.13 -8.71
N THR A 293 -19.60 0.01 -8.13
CA THR A 293 -18.36 0.73 -8.39
C THR A 293 -17.51 0.75 -7.12
N GLN A 294 -16.26 0.33 -7.26
CA GLN A 294 -15.25 0.46 -6.23
C GLN A 294 -14.38 1.70 -6.49
N ARG A 295 -14.16 2.48 -5.44
CA ARG A 295 -13.34 3.69 -5.43
C ARG A 295 -12.23 3.52 -4.42
N CYS A 296 -11.01 3.80 -4.84
CA CYS A 296 -9.84 3.74 -3.98
C CYS A 296 -9.37 5.17 -3.73
N LEU A 297 -9.01 5.44 -2.49
CA LEU A 297 -8.58 6.73 -1.99
C LEU A 297 -7.22 6.55 -1.30
N THR A 298 -6.26 7.41 -1.60
CA THR A 298 -5.05 7.54 -0.78
C THR A 298 -5.35 8.48 0.39
N LEU A 299 -4.95 8.06 1.59
CA LEU A 299 -5.09 8.80 2.82
C LEU A 299 -3.78 9.50 3.19
N ARG A 300 -3.89 10.65 3.85
CA ARG A 300 -2.77 11.40 4.42
C ARG A 300 -3.03 11.66 5.91
N PRO A 301 -2.91 10.62 6.76
CA PRO A 301 -3.17 10.77 8.19
C PRO A 301 -2.21 11.78 8.82
N ARG A 302 -2.73 12.61 9.73
CA ARG A 302 -1.93 13.38 10.68
C ARG A 302 -1.29 12.41 11.68
N ALA A 303 -0.23 12.84 12.36
CA ALA A 303 0.55 11.99 13.28
C ALA A 303 -0.31 11.34 14.39
N GLU A 304 -1.36 12.02 14.84
CA GLU A 304 -2.26 11.56 15.90
C GLU A 304 -3.54 10.87 15.40
N ALA A 305 -3.70 10.69 14.08
CA ALA A 305 -4.92 10.12 13.53
C ALA A 305 -5.01 8.61 13.86
N SER A 306 -6.10 8.20 14.51
CA SER A 306 -6.42 6.79 14.75
C SER A 306 -7.05 6.16 13.51
N TYR A 307 -6.53 4.99 13.11
CA TYR A 307 -7.16 4.20 12.06
C TYR A 307 -8.44 3.53 12.54
N ALA A 308 -8.52 3.15 13.82
CA ALA A 308 -9.73 2.58 14.40
C ALA A 308 -10.91 3.56 14.28
N THR A 309 -10.72 4.82 14.72
CA THR A 309 -11.75 5.86 14.60
C THR A 309 -12.17 6.09 13.15
N LEU A 310 -11.22 6.10 12.21
CA LEU A 310 -11.54 6.23 10.80
C LEU A 310 -12.39 5.06 10.29
N VAL A 311 -12.03 3.82 10.61
CA VAL A 311 -12.75 2.62 10.18
C VAL A 311 -14.18 2.61 10.72
N ASP A 312 -14.37 2.93 12.00
CA ASP A 312 -15.71 3.01 12.60
C ASP A 312 -16.53 4.15 11.98
N ALA A 313 -15.93 5.32 11.76
CA ALA A 313 -16.61 6.45 11.15
C ALA A 313 -17.04 6.17 9.70
N VAL A 314 -16.23 5.46 8.91
CA VAL A 314 -16.61 5.04 7.55
C VAL A 314 -17.68 3.94 7.58
N THR A 315 -17.64 3.05 8.56
CA THR A 315 -18.70 2.04 8.77
C THR A 315 -20.06 2.70 8.98
N ALA A 316 -20.10 3.88 9.60
CA ALA A 316 -21.31 4.66 9.81
C ALA A 316 -21.84 5.42 8.57
N THR A 317 -21.12 5.47 7.43
CA THR A 317 -21.55 6.24 6.23
C THR A 317 -22.45 5.47 5.27
N SER A 318 -23.01 4.33 5.67
CA SER A 318 -23.79 3.43 4.82
C SER A 318 -23.01 2.83 3.64
N ALA A 319 -21.67 2.80 3.70
CA ALA A 319 -20.86 2.13 2.70
C ALA A 319 -20.99 0.60 2.87
N PRO A 320 -21.61 -0.13 1.93
CA PRO A 320 -21.87 -1.57 2.11
C PRO A 320 -20.60 -2.42 2.19
N SER A 321 -19.48 -1.92 1.63
CA SER A 321 -18.19 -2.55 1.82
C SER A 321 -17.06 -1.52 1.75
N HIS A 322 -16.13 -1.60 2.68
CA HIS A 322 -14.91 -0.79 2.65
C HIS A 322 -13.70 -1.57 3.15
N THR A 323 -12.52 -1.19 2.68
CA THR A 323 -11.25 -1.83 3.06
C THR A 323 -10.20 -0.75 3.31
N LEU A 324 -9.71 -0.67 4.55
CA LEU A 324 -8.54 0.13 4.90
C LEU A 324 -7.29 -0.74 4.80
N ALA A 325 -6.24 -0.21 4.18
CA ALA A 325 -4.94 -0.87 4.13
C ALA A 325 -3.82 0.08 4.51
N VAL A 326 -3.02 -0.33 5.50
CA VAL A 326 -1.90 0.43 6.05
C VAL A 326 -0.62 -0.36 5.82
N GLY A 327 0.24 0.11 4.92
CA GLY A 327 1.54 -0.50 4.66
C GLY A 327 2.62 0.03 5.60
N VAL A 328 3.51 -0.84 6.05
CA VAL A 328 4.70 -0.51 6.84
C VAL A 328 5.94 -0.99 6.10
N LEU A 329 6.85 -0.06 5.85
CA LEU A 329 8.15 -0.32 5.24
C LEU A 329 9.16 -0.75 6.32
N PRO A 330 10.26 -1.43 5.92
CA PRO A 330 11.39 -1.69 6.81
C PRO A 330 11.84 -0.42 7.54
N GLY A 331 12.11 -0.56 8.84
CA GLY A 331 12.40 0.56 9.73
C GLY A 331 11.16 1.28 10.27
N GLY A 332 9.98 0.65 10.20
CA GLY A 332 8.75 1.11 10.85
C GLY A 332 8.05 2.29 10.15
N ARG A 333 8.52 2.71 8.98
CA ARG A 333 7.93 3.86 8.28
C ARG A 333 6.62 3.49 7.59
N LEU A 334 5.56 4.22 7.90
CA LEU A 334 4.27 4.04 7.24
C LEU A 334 4.32 4.48 5.76
N ALA A 335 3.77 3.64 4.88
CA ALA A 335 3.39 4.02 3.53
C ALA A 335 2.05 4.79 3.58
N ALA A 336 1.75 5.55 2.53
CA ALA A 336 0.45 6.23 2.41
C ALA A 336 -0.69 5.20 2.47
N PRO A 337 -1.58 5.24 3.47
CA PRO A 337 -2.66 4.27 3.57
C PRO A 337 -3.66 4.42 2.43
N LEU A 338 -4.37 3.34 2.16
CA LEU A 338 -5.41 3.29 1.12
C LEU A 338 -6.74 2.92 1.74
N LEU A 339 -7.80 3.55 1.24
CA LEU A 339 -9.18 3.23 1.60
C LEU A 339 -9.94 2.90 0.31
N ARG A 340 -10.38 1.64 0.19
CA ARG A 340 -11.34 1.21 -0.83
C ARG A 340 -12.75 1.34 -0.27
N VAL A 341 -13.67 1.85 -1.07
CA VAL A 341 -15.10 1.90 -0.80
C VAL A 341 -15.84 1.31 -1.99
N ALA A 342 -16.79 0.43 -1.74
CA ALA A 342 -17.75 -0.03 -2.75
C ALA A 342 -19.11 0.61 -2.53
N ALA A 343 -19.79 0.92 -3.63
CA ALA A 343 -21.10 1.53 -3.65
C ALA A 343 -21.85 1.10 -4.90
N LEU A 344 -23.17 1.22 -4.89
CA LEU A 344 -23.97 1.11 -6.12
C LEU A 344 -23.57 2.20 -7.12
N ASP A 345 -23.60 1.87 -8.42
CA ASP A 345 -23.12 2.74 -9.49
C ASP A 345 -23.79 4.13 -9.49
N ASN A 346 -25.07 4.20 -9.15
CA ASN A 346 -25.85 5.43 -9.06
C ASN A 346 -25.60 6.24 -7.77
N HIS A 347 -24.98 5.66 -6.74
CA HIS A 347 -24.75 6.32 -5.45
C HIS A 347 -23.27 6.57 -5.12
N VAL A 348 -22.35 6.03 -5.93
CA VAL A 348 -20.92 6.03 -5.62
C VAL A 348 -20.32 7.42 -5.43
N GLU A 349 -20.75 8.41 -6.22
CA GLU A 349 -20.19 9.77 -6.14
C GLU A 349 -20.58 10.47 -4.84
N ALA A 350 -21.86 10.36 -4.47
CA ALA A 350 -22.38 10.90 -3.21
C ALA A 350 -21.71 10.22 -2.00
N LEU A 351 -21.64 8.88 -2.02
CA LEU A 351 -21.01 8.12 -0.92
C LEU A 351 -19.52 8.45 -0.78
N VAL A 352 -18.77 8.53 -1.88
CA VAL A 352 -17.35 8.91 -1.82
C VAL A 352 -17.18 10.33 -1.29
N LYS A 353 -18.05 11.28 -1.64
CA LYS A 353 -18.01 12.63 -1.06
C LYS A 353 -18.14 12.58 0.47
N VAL A 354 -19.14 11.85 0.97
CA VAL A 354 -19.35 11.65 2.42
C VAL A 354 -18.15 11.00 3.08
N VAL A 355 -17.62 9.90 2.51
CA VAL A 355 -16.44 9.21 3.05
C VAL A 355 -15.22 10.13 3.09
N ARG A 356 -15.00 10.96 2.08
CA ARG A 356 -13.88 11.91 2.06
C ARG A 356 -14.01 12.99 3.13
N ASP A 357 -15.22 13.46 3.40
CA ASP A 357 -15.48 14.43 4.46
C ASP A 357 -15.32 13.79 5.85
N VAL A 358 -15.78 12.56 6.04
CA VAL A 358 -15.52 11.77 7.27
C VAL A 358 -14.03 11.54 7.49
N ALA A 359 -13.30 11.12 6.45
CA ALA A 359 -11.87 10.90 6.54
C ALA A 359 -11.11 12.20 6.91
N ARG A 360 -11.53 13.34 6.35
CA ARG A 360 -10.99 14.66 6.72
C ARG A 360 -11.25 15.00 8.19
N LYS A 361 -12.47 14.75 8.70
CA LYS A 361 -12.85 14.96 10.10
C LYS A 361 -12.02 14.07 11.05
N CYS A 362 -11.73 12.84 10.64
CA CYS A 362 -10.86 11.91 11.39
C CYS A 362 -9.36 12.22 11.24
N GLY A 363 -8.97 13.35 10.64
CA GLY A 363 -7.58 13.74 10.49
C GLY A 363 -6.81 12.96 9.41
N ALA A 364 -7.50 12.26 8.52
CA ALA A 364 -6.93 11.52 7.39
C ALA A 364 -7.50 12.02 6.05
N PRO A 365 -7.22 13.28 5.63
CA PRO A 365 -7.68 13.79 4.34
C PRO A 365 -7.29 12.85 3.21
N SER A 366 -8.24 12.68 2.28
CA SER A 366 -8.15 11.65 1.26
C SER A 366 -8.29 12.21 -0.16
N ARG A 367 -7.62 11.54 -1.09
CA ARG A 367 -7.61 11.88 -2.51
C ARG A 367 -7.87 10.63 -3.36
N PRO A 368 -8.72 10.70 -4.40
CA PRO A 368 -8.90 9.61 -5.34
C PRO A 368 -7.61 9.22 -6.07
N VAL A 369 -7.45 7.92 -6.34
CA VAL A 369 -6.37 7.38 -7.19
C VAL A 369 -6.82 7.23 -8.64
N ASP A 370 -7.39 8.29 -9.20
CA ASP A 370 -7.92 8.28 -10.56
C ASP A 370 -6.86 7.79 -11.58
N GLY A 371 -7.29 6.88 -12.46
CA GLY A 371 -6.47 6.17 -13.42
C GLY A 371 -5.65 5.01 -12.85
N GLN A 372 -5.83 4.68 -11.56
CA GLN A 372 -5.09 3.65 -10.83
C GLN A 372 -6.00 2.87 -9.85
N HIS A 373 -7.27 2.69 -10.19
CA HIS A 373 -8.22 2.03 -9.30
C HIS A 373 -7.98 0.52 -9.19
N ALA A 374 -7.62 -0.18 -10.27
CA ALA A 374 -7.29 -1.60 -10.19
C ALA A 374 -6.06 -1.87 -9.30
N PRO A 375 -4.89 -1.21 -9.51
CA PRO A 375 -3.76 -1.37 -8.59
C PRO A 375 -4.05 -0.82 -7.18
N GLY A 376 -4.91 0.20 -7.06
CA GLY A 376 -5.41 0.70 -5.77
C GLY A 376 -6.18 -0.36 -4.98
N VAL A 377 -7.19 -0.97 -5.60
CA VAL A 377 -7.99 -2.05 -5.02
C VAL A 377 -7.11 -3.25 -4.69
N TYR A 378 -6.21 -3.64 -5.61
CA TYR A 378 -5.28 -4.74 -5.35
C TYR A 378 -4.36 -4.45 -4.15
N ALA A 379 -3.84 -3.23 -4.05
CA ALA A 379 -3.03 -2.81 -2.91
C ALA A 379 -3.83 -2.69 -1.60
N THR A 380 -5.17 -2.69 -1.63
CA THR A 380 -6.00 -2.81 -0.42
C THR A 380 -6.27 -4.26 0.00
N ALA A 381 -5.99 -5.24 -0.87
CA ALA A 381 -6.04 -6.65 -0.51
C ALA A 381 -4.82 -7.06 0.34
N PRO A 382 -4.85 -8.20 1.08
CA PRO A 382 -3.74 -8.67 1.92
C PRO A 382 -2.57 -9.23 1.09
N VAL A 383 -1.95 -8.36 0.28
CA VAL A 383 -0.85 -8.66 -0.64
C VAL A 383 0.37 -7.78 -0.41
N ALA A 384 0.25 -6.76 0.46
CA ALA A 384 1.29 -5.77 0.77
C ALA A 384 1.89 -5.09 -0.48
N ALA A 385 1.07 -4.87 -1.51
CA ALA A 385 1.45 -4.17 -2.74
C ALA A 385 1.45 -2.64 -2.55
N SER A 386 2.05 -1.91 -3.49
CA SER A 386 1.91 -0.45 -3.62
C SER A 386 1.22 -0.06 -4.91
N VAL A 387 0.46 1.04 -4.85
CA VAL A 387 -0.12 1.74 -6.02
C VAL A 387 0.96 2.45 -6.82
N ASP A 388 1.98 2.98 -6.13
CA ASP A 388 3.14 3.63 -6.73
C ASP A 388 4.07 2.60 -7.36
N THR A 389 3.75 2.23 -8.59
CA THR A 389 4.74 1.84 -9.60
C THR A 389 5.21 3.11 -10.32
N LEU A 390 5.88 3.97 -9.57
CA LEU A 390 6.82 4.96 -10.10
C LEU A 390 8.23 4.55 -9.66
N ALA A 391 8.71 3.43 -10.22
CA ALA A 391 10.12 3.25 -10.55
C ALA A 391 10.28 2.05 -11.50
N PRO A 392 11.25 2.11 -12.43
CA PRO A 392 11.31 1.31 -13.63
C PRO A 392 12.02 -0.03 -13.37
N THR A 393 11.77 -0.99 -14.25
CA THR A 393 12.75 -2.04 -14.53
C THR A 393 12.98 -2.05 -16.02
N ALA A 394 14.19 -1.61 -16.36
CA ALA A 394 14.99 -1.82 -17.58
C ALA A 394 14.27 -1.71 -18.92
#